data_AF-A0A9E6XUM2-F1
#
_entry.id   AF-A0A9E6XUM2-F1
#
_cell.length_a   1.000
_cell.length_b   1.000
_cell.length_c   1.000
_cell.angle_alpha   90.00
_cell.angle_beta   90.00
_cell.angle_gamma   90.00
#
_symmetry.space_group_name_H-M   'P 1'
#
loop_
_entity.id
_entity.type
_entity.pdbx_description
1 polymer ?
#
loop_
_entity_poly.entity_id
_entity_poly.type
_entity_poly.pdbx_seq_one_letter_code
_entity_poly.pdbx_strand_id
1 'polypeptide(L)'
;MLPGISTEQLRSRLNRMVADGLLTRQRYREVPPRVDYELTERSRELVPVIAELSRWGFTWAWGPPREGEAIDVGAIFRAVPGLFIGSDVRGTVELRVDRRSYCLALRPGAVELTEGTPEDPPDATVAGSEADWVAALGPESLRSALSISGDRSLADVVLDAVAPVSARPSIHAA
;
A
#
# COMPACT_ATOMS: atom_id res chain seq x y z
N MET A 1 4.03 12.62 -10.38
CA MET A 1 2.99 13.59 -9.96
C MET A 1 1.76 12.79 -9.58
N LEU A 2 1.12 13.09 -8.45
CA LEU A 2 -0.15 12.44 -8.08
C LEU A 2 -1.20 12.81 -9.14
N PRO A 3 -1.78 11.84 -9.88
CA PRO A 3 -2.80 12.13 -10.88
C PRO A 3 -4.00 12.84 -10.25
N GLY A 4 -4.57 13.84 -10.94
CA GLY A 4 -5.77 14.54 -10.48
C GLY A 4 -5.56 15.63 -9.43
N ILE A 5 -4.34 15.89 -8.96
CA ILE A 5 -4.04 17.04 -8.09
C ILE A 5 -3.01 17.98 -8.74
N SER A 6 -3.30 19.28 -8.77
CA SER A 6 -2.33 20.28 -9.25
C SER A 6 -1.13 20.39 -8.29
N THR A 7 0.05 20.73 -8.82
CA THR A 7 1.25 20.95 -8.02
C THR A 7 1.02 21.98 -6.91
N GLU A 8 0.22 23.02 -7.19
CA GLU A 8 -0.13 24.03 -6.20
C GLU A 8 -0.96 23.46 -5.04
N GLN A 9 -2.00 22.68 -5.36
CA GLN A 9 -2.83 22.04 -4.35
C GLN A 9 -2.02 21.05 -3.51
N LEU A 10 -1.17 20.24 -4.14
CA LEU A 10 -0.29 19.31 -3.43
C LEU A 10 0.65 20.06 -2.48
N ARG A 11 1.31 21.11 -2.98
CA ARG A 11 2.19 21.97 -2.18
C ARG A 11 1.45 22.62 -1.00
N SER A 12 0.24 23.13 -1.23
CA SER A 12 -0.59 23.73 -0.17
C SER A 12 -0.96 22.71 0.90
N ARG A 13 -1.34 21.48 0.52
CA ARG A 13 -1.67 20.41 1.47
C ARG A 13 -0.45 19.98 2.29
N LEU A 14 0.70 19.78 1.63
CA LEU A 14 1.95 19.43 2.30
C LEU A 14 2.39 20.53 3.29
N ASN A 15 2.32 21.80 2.89
CA ASN A 15 2.65 22.91 3.78
C ASN A 15 1.74 22.98 5.01
N ARG A 16 0.44 22.70 4.83
CA ARG A 16 -0.51 22.63 5.96
C ARG A 16 -0.17 21.50 6.91
N MET A 17 0.08 20.29 6.39
CA MET A 17 0.47 19.15 7.22
C MET A 17 1.79 19.39 7.96
N VAL A 18 2.75 20.12 7.36
CA VAL A 18 3.96 20.55 8.08
C VAL A 18 3.62 21.56 9.20
N ALA A 19 2.77 22.55 8.92
CA ALA A 19 2.36 23.55 9.91
C ALA A 19 1.59 22.93 11.10
N ASP A 20 0.77 21.91 10.83
CA ASP A 20 0.00 21.17 11.83
C ASP A 20 0.87 20.17 12.62
N GLY A 21 2.16 20.07 12.32
CA GLY A 21 3.10 19.15 12.97
C GLY A 21 2.93 17.68 12.56
N LEU A 22 2.27 17.43 11.43
CA LEU A 22 2.06 16.08 10.92
C LEU A 22 3.24 15.57 10.09
N LEU A 23 3.94 16.46 9.39
CA LEU A 23 5.10 16.14 8.57
C LEU A 23 6.31 16.98 8.95
N THR A 24 7.50 16.40 8.85
CA THR A 24 8.76 17.16 8.71
C THR A 24 9.02 17.44 7.24
N ARG A 25 9.82 18.47 6.93
CA ARG A 25 10.22 18.83 5.57
C ARG A 25 11.73 19.08 5.52
N GLN A 26 12.45 18.26 4.78
CA GLN A 26 13.89 18.41 4.57
C GLN A 26 14.18 18.78 3.12
N ARG A 27 14.99 19.83 2.92
CA ARG A 27 15.41 20.29 1.59
C ARG A 27 16.88 19.96 1.39
N TYR A 28 17.19 19.25 0.33
CA TYR A 28 18.57 18.92 -0.05
C TYR A 28 19.05 19.88 -1.14
N ARG A 29 20.23 20.45 -0.94
CA ARG A 29 20.89 21.34 -1.91
C ARG A 29 21.75 20.52 -2.88
N GLU A 30 21.09 19.62 -3.61
CA GLU A 30 21.72 18.77 -4.62
C GLU A 30 21.13 19.03 -6.00
N VAL A 31 21.73 18.44 -7.04
CA VAL A 31 21.23 18.52 -8.41
C VAL A 31 20.92 17.09 -8.87
N PRO A 32 19.66 16.75 -9.20
CA PRO A 32 18.47 17.62 -9.15
C PRO A 32 18.04 17.96 -7.72
N PRO A 33 17.41 19.13 -7.48
CA PRO A 33 16.96 19.52 -6.14
C PRO A 33 15.90 18.56 -5.61
N ARG A 34 16.10 18.09 -4.36
CA ARG A 34 15.22 17.14 -3.69
C ARG A 34 14.61 17.74 -2.42
N VAL A 35 13.36 17.41 -2.16
CA VAL A 35 12.64 17.75 -0.93
C VAL A 35 11.96 16.49 -0.43
N ASP A 36 12.30 16.09 0.79
CA ASP A 36 11.69 14.95 1.44
C ASP A 36 10.70 15.43 2.50
N TYR A 37 9.61 14.68 2.61
CA TYR A 37 8.58 14.84 3.61
C TYR A 37 8.45 13.54 4.38
N GLU A 38 8.51 13.60 5.70
CA GLU A 38 8.40 12.41 6.55
C GLU A 38 7.35 12.61 7.63
N LEU A 39 6.72 11.52 8.06
CA LEU A 39 5.81 11.55 9.21
C LEU A 39 6.59 11.95 10.47
N THR A 40 5.99 12.82 11.29
CA THR A 40 6.44 13.04 12.67
C THR A 40 6.15 11.82 13.54
N GLU A 41 6.79 11.70 14.70
CA GLU A 41 6.48 10.66 15.68
C GLU A 41 4.98 10.62 16.03
N ARG A 42 4.39 11.79 16.30
CA ARG A 42 2.94 11.93 16.52
C ARG A 42 2.09 11.40 15.37
N SER A 43 2.49 11.65 14.11
CA SER A 43 1.76 11.12 12.96
C SER A 43 1.97 9.62 12.76
N ARG A 44 3.11 9.07 13.18
CA ARG A 44 3.33 7.61 13.15
C ARG A 44 2.34 6.89 14.07
N GLU A 45 1.98 7.49 15.20
CA GLU A 45 0.91 6.96 16.09
C GLU A 45 -0.48 6.95 15.44
N LEU A 46 -0.72 7.74 14.38
CA LEU A 46 -1.98 7.73 13.63
C LEU A 46 -2.06 6.62 12.58
N VAL A 47 -0.92 6.04 12.17
CA VAL A 47 -0.89 5.02 11.12
C VAL A 47 -1.78 3.80 11.45
N PRO A 48 -1.78 3.24 12.68
CA PRO A 48 -2.71 2.17 13.04
C PRO A 48 -4.18 2.55 12.86
N VAL A 49 -4.56 3.78 13.18
CA VAL A 49 -5.95 4.25 13.02
C VAL A 49 -6.34 4.33 11.55
N ILE A 50 -5.44 4.84 10.70
CA ILE A 50 -5.64 4.89 9.24
C ILE A 50 -5.72 3.47 8.66
N ALA A 51 -4.93 2.54 9.18
CA ALA A 51 -4.96 1.14 8.79
C ALA A 51 -6.32 0.49 9.11
N GLU A 52 -6.88 0.74 10.30
CA GLU A 52 -8.23 0.28 10.66
C GLU A 52 -9.32 0.89 9.77
N LEU A 53 -9.24 2.19 9.47
CA LEU A 53 -10.15 2.82 8.51
C LEU A 53 -10.04 2.20 7.11
N SER A 54 -8.84 1.83 6.71
CA SER A 54 -8.60 1.14 5.43
C SER A 54 -9.25 -0.24 5.43
N ARG A 55 -9.07 -1.04 6.49
CA ARG A 55 -9.73 -2.36 6.67
C ARG A 55 -11.25 -2.25 6.63
N TRP A 56 -11.81 -1.26 7.33
CA TRP A 56 -13.24 -0.96 7.27
C TRP A 56 -13.67 -0.62 5.84
N GLY A 57 -12.92 0.25 5.16
CA GLY A 57 -13.17 0.65 3.77
C GLY A 57 -13.15 -0.54 2.80
N PHE A 58 -12.17 -1.44 2.91
CA PHE A 58 -12.12 -2.68 2.13
C PHE A 58 -13.35 -3.56 2.34
N THR A 59 -13.82 -3.67 3.59
CA THR A 59 -14.97 -4.53 3.93
C THR A 59 -16.29 -3.98 3.38
N TRP A 60 -16.50 -2.66 3.51
CA TRP A 60 -17.83 -2.05 3.35
C TRP A 60 -17.96 -1.08 2.18
N ALA A 61 -16.88 -0.38 1.83
CA ALA A 61 -16.91 0.71 0.87
C ALA A 61 -16.26 0.35 -0.48
N TRP A 62 -15.41 -0.68 -0.52
CA TRP A 62 -14.78 -1.13 -1.75
C TRP A 62 -15.78 -1.86 -2.66
N GLY A 63 -15.91 -1.37 -3.88
CA GLY A 63 -16.72 -1.94 -4.96
C GLY A 63 -15.88 -2.17 -6.20
N PRO A 64 -16.48 -2.72 -7.27
CA PRO A 64 -15.79 -2.77 -8.56
C PRO A 64 -15.44 -1.35 -9.04
N PRO A 65 -14.32 -1.17 -9.76
CA PRO A 65 -13.93 0.10 -10.35
C PRO A 65 -15.06 0.67 -11.22
N ARG A 66 -15.31 1.97 -11.14
CA ARG A 66 -16.26 2.64 -12.05
C ARG A 66 -15.63 2.86 -13.42
N GLU A 67 -16.45 3.01 -14.45
CA GLU A 67 -15.96 3.36 -15.78
C GLU A 67 -15.18 4.69 -15.72
N GLY A 68 -13.95 4.69 -16.23
CA GLY A 68 -13.06 5.84 -16.21
C GLY A 68 -12.41 6.16 -14.85
N GLU A 69 -12.63 5.34 -13.82
CA GLU A 69 -11.94 5.47 -12.54
C GLU A 69 -10.48 4.99 -12.67
N ALA A 70 -9.54 5.85 -12.27
CA ALA A 70 -8.13 5.48 -12.20
C ALA A 70 -7.83 4.88 -10.83
N ILE A 71 -7.37 3.62 -10.81
CA ILE A 71 -6.92 2.94 -9.59
C ILE A 71 -5.40 2.87 -9.59
N ASP A 72 -4.76 3.52 -8.61
CA ASP A 72 -3.33 3.40 -8.39
C ASP A 72 -3.05 2.22 -7.45
N VAL A 73 -2.77 1.05 -8.01
CA VAL A 73 -2.37 -0.15 -7.24
C VAL A 73 -1.15 0.13 -6.35
N GLY A 74 -0.21 0.95 -6.83
CA GLY A 74 0.95 1.36 -6.04
C GLY A 74 0.57 2.20 -4.81
N ALA A 75 -0.51 2.98 -4.87
CA ALA A 75 -1.03 3.69 -3.71
C ALA A 75 -1.57 2.74 -2.64
N ILE A 76 -2.18 1.62 -3.04
CA ILE A 76 -2.62 0.57 -2.12
C ILE A 76 -1.40 -0.07 -1.44
N PHE A 77 -0.35 -0.39 -2.23
CA PHE A 77 0.87 -0.98 -1.67
C PHE A 77 1.58 -0.04 -0.68
N ARG A 78 1.58 1.27 -0.94
CA ARG A 78 2.12 2.27 0.00
C ARG A 78 1.40 2.31 1.35
N ALA A 79 0.18 1.77 1.45
CA ALA A 79 -0.52 1.60 2.72
C ALA A 79 -0.14 0.29 3.47
N VAL A 80 0.45 -0.70 2.78
CA VAL A 80 0.80 -2.02 3.34
C VAL A 80 1.59 -1.90 4.65
N PRO A 81 2.65 -1.08 4.77
CA PRO A 81 3.42 -1.02 6.01
C PRO A 81 2.57 -0.75 7.27
N GLY A 82 1.54 0.08 7.14
CA GLY A 82 0.62 0.40 8.24
C GLY A 82 -0.26 -0.77 8.68
N LEU A 83 -0.47 -1.76 7.82
CA LEU A 83 -1.30 -2.94 8.09
C LEU A 83 -0.53 -4.03 8.84
N PHE A 84 0.80 -3.95 8.90
CA PHE A 84 1.68 -4.93 9.54
C PHE A 84 2.25 -4.46 10.89
N ILE A 85 1.77 -3.35 11.44
CA ILE A 85 2.22 -2.85 12.74
C ILE A 85 1.98 -3.92 13.82
N GLY A 86 3.04 -4.30 14.54
CA GLY A 86 3.00 -5.34 15.58
C GLY A 86 3.03 -6.78 15.07
N SER A 87 3.25 -7.00 13.76
CA SER A 87 3.42 -8.34 13.20
C SER A 87 4.82 -8.89 13.46
N ASP A 88 4.89 -10.21 13.69
CA ASP A 88 6.14 -10.98 13.81
C ASP A 88 6.60 -11.61 12.49
N VAL A 89 5.89 -11.34 11.39
CA VAL A 89 6.18 -11.88 10.05
C VAL A 89 7.53 -11.35 9.56
N ARG A 90 8.28 -12.24 8.88
CA ARG A 90 9.61 -11.94 8.35
C ARG A 90 9.73 -12.38 6.90
N GLY A 91 10.55 -11.66 6.15
CA GLY A 91 10.94 -12.03 4.80
C GLY A 91 10.81 -10.87 3.84
N THR A 92 11.04 -11.15 2.57
CA THR A 92 11.03 -10.19 1.48
C THR A 92 10.03 -10.62 0.42
N VAL A 93 9.13 -9.71 0.05
CA VAL A 93 8.11 -9.98 -0.97
C VAL A 93 8.20 -8.92 -2.05
N GLU A 94 8.37 -9.36 -3.30
CA GLU A 94 8.20 -8.50 -4.47
C GLU A 94 6.73 -8.54 -4.92
N LEU A 95 6.11 -7.37 -5.03
CA LEU A 95 4.83 -7.17 -5.69
C LEU A 95 5.08 -6.53 -7.05
N ARG A 96 4.78 -7.25 -8.13
CA ARG A 96 5.04 -6.80 -9.50
C ARG A 96 3.73 -6.54 -10.25
N VAL A 97 3.57 -5.30 -10.71
CA VAL A 97 2.40 -4.83 -11.49
C VAL A 97 2.91 -4.43 -12.86
N ASP A 98 2.61 -5.23 -13.88
CA ASP A 98 3.18 -5.09 -15.22
C ASP A 98 4.73 -5.00 -15.19
N ARG A 99 5.28 -3.79 -15.36
CA ARG A 99 6.71 -3.49 -15.36
C ARG A 99 7.22 -2.82 -14.08
N ARG A 100 6.34 -2.54 -13.12
CA ARG A 100 6.68 -1.87 -11.85
C ARG A 100 6.84 -2.92 -10.77
N SER A 101 7.88 -2.78 -9.97
CA SER A 101 8.14 -3.64 -8.82
C SER A 101 8.09 -2.82 -7.53
N TYR A 102 7.56 -3.44 -6.50
CA TYR A 102 7.50 -2.90 -5.15
C TYR A 102 7.99 -3.98 -4.19
N CYS A 103 8.95 -3.67 -3.34
CA CYS A 103 9.58 -4.63 -2.46
C CYS A 103 9.20 -4.34 -1.02
N LEU A 104 8.56 -5.31 -0.38
CA LEU A 104 8.24 -5.32 1.03
C LEU A 104 9.33 -6.06 1.79
N ALA A 105 10.02 -5.37 2.69
CA ALA A 105 10.89 -6.00 3.67
C ALA A 105 10.14 -6.09 5.00
N LEU A 106 9.70 -7.30 5.36
CA LEU A 106 8.97 -7.57 6.59
C LEU A 106 9.97 -7.93 7.70
N ARG A 107 9.97 -7.14 8.76
CA ARG A 107 10.76 -7.34 9.98
C ARG A 107 9.83 -7.25 11.19
N PRO A 108 10.18 -7.86 12.34
CA PRO A 108 9.37 -7.75 13.53
C PRO A 108 9.15 -6.28 13.92
N GLY A 109 7.89 -5.86 13.97
CA GLY A 109 7.49 -4.49 14.31
C GLY A 109 7.78 -3.42 13.25
N ALA A 110 8.34 -3.76 12.09
CA ALA A 110 8.63 -2.81 11.02
C ALA A 110 8.48 -3.44 9.63
N VAL A 111 7.71 -2.79 8.76
CA VAL A 111 7.62 -3.13 7.35
C VAL A 111 8.08 -1.94 6.54
N GLU A 112 9.00 -2.18 5.62
CA GLU A 112 9.49 -1.16 4.69
C GLU A 112 9.03 -1.51 3.29
N LEU A 113 8.55 -0.51 2.56
CA LEU A 113 8.23 -0.60 1.15
C LEU A 113 9.24 0.22 0.36
N THR A 114 9.83 -0.39 -0.66
CA THR A 114 10.68 0.29 -1.64
C THR A 114 10.09 0.11 -3.04
N GLU A 115 10.16 1.16 -3.86
CA GLU A 115 9.79 1.07 -5.28
C GLU A 115 11.04 0.71 -6.10
N GLY A 116 10.93 -0.30 -6.94
CA GLY A 116 12.04 -0.81 -7.73
C GLY A 116 12.12 -2.33 -7.71
N THR A 117 12.99 -2.87 -8.57
CA THR A 117 13.34 -4.30 -8.56
C THR A 117 14.27 -4.57 -7.37
N PRO A 118 14.11 -5.68 -6.64
CA PRO A 118 14.96 -5.96 -5.50
C PRO A 118 16.40 -6.25 -5.96
N GLU A 119 17.39 -5.84 -5.15
CA GLU A 119 18.80 -6.12 -5.42
C GLU A 119 19.12 -7.61 -5.24
N ASP A 120 18.55 -8.21 -4.20
CA ASP A 120 18.64 -9.64 -3.89
C ASP A 120 17.34 -10.38 -4.29
N PRO A 121 17.40 -11.68 -4.61
CA PRO A 121 16.20 -12.47 -4.87
C PRO A 121 15.25 -12.44 -3.66
N PRO A 122 13.96 -12.10 -3.85
CA PRO A 122 13.01 -12.06 -2.75
C PRO A 122 12.61 -13.49 -2.32
N ASP A 123 12.18 -13.64 -1.08
CA ASP A 123 11.63 -14.90 -0.57
C ASP A 123 10.36 -15.30 -1.32
N ALA A 124 9.55 -14.32 -1.74
CA ALA A 124 8.39 -14.53 -2.59
C ALA A 124 8.18 -13.40 -3.61
N THR A 125 7.57 -13.74 -4.74
CA THR A 125 7.11 -12.77 -5.74
C THR A 125 5.64 -13.02 -6.04
N VAL A 126 4.85 -11.95 -6.03
CA VAL A 126 3.47 -11.93 -6.53
C VAL A 126 3.43 -11.02 -7.75
N ALA A 127 2.97 -11.52 -8.88
CA ALA A 127 2.99 -10.77 -10.13
C ALA A 127 1.74 -10.95 -10.97
N GLY A 128 1.33 -9.87 -11.63
CA GLY A 128 0.20 -9.83 -12.55
C GLY A 128 0.14 -8.50 -13.31
N SER A 129 -0.82 -8.38 -14.22
CA SER A 129 -1.17 -7.10 -14.83
C SER A 129 -1.85 -6.16 -13.83
N GLU A 130 -1.96 -4.87 -14.14
CA GLU A 130 -2.76 -3.93 -13.34
C GLU A 130 -4.20 -4.44 -13.16
N ALA A 131 -4.81 -5.01 -14.19
CA ALA A 131 -6.16 -5.58 -14.12
C ALA A 131 -6.25 -6.79 -13.16
N ASP A 132 -5.25 -7.67 -13.17
CA ASP A 132 -5.20 -8.84 -12.26
C ASP A 132 -5.08 -8.38 -10.80
N TRP A 133 -4.28 -7.35 -10.53
CA TRP A 133 -4.15 -6.76 -9.21
C TRP A 133 -5.43 -6.07 -8.75
N VAL A 134 -6.10 -5.31 -9.62
CA VAL A 134 -7.39 -4.70 -9.30
C VAL A 134 -8.45 -5.76 -8.98
N ALA A 135 -8.48 -6.86 -9.72
CA ALA A 135 -9.38 -7.98 -9.45
C ALA A 135 -9.04 -8.71 -8.14
N ALA A 136 -7.76 -8.92 -7.86
CA ALA A 136 -7.28 -9.58 -6.64
C ALA A 136 -7.48 -8.74 -5.37
N LEU A 137 -7.38 -7.42 -5.47
CA LEU A 137 -7.63 -6.48 -4.38
C LEU A 137 -9.11 -6.07 -4.28
N GLY A 138 -9.91 -6.46 -5.26
CA GLY A 138 -11.34 -6.19 -5.33
C GLY A 138 -12.18 -7.04 -4.38
N PRO A 139 -13.50 -6.80 -4.33
CA PRO A 139 -14.41 -7.45 -3.39
C PRO A 139 -14.50 -8.97 -3.55
N GLU A 140 -14.24 -9.46 -4.76
CA GLU A 140 -14.24 -10.90 -5.08
C GLU A 140 -12.89 -11.56 -4.80
N SER A 141 -11.86 -10.76 -4.49
CA SER A 141 -10.51 -11.23 -4.16
C SER A 141 -9.98 -12.30 -5.12
N LEU A 142 -10.11 -12.06 -6.44
CA LEU A 142 -9.77 -13.02 -7.50
C LEU A 142 -8.24 -13.20 -7.67
N ARG A 143 -7.60 -13.81 -6.67
CA ARG A 143 -6.15 -14.02 -6.63
C ARG A 143 -5.64 -15.05 -7.65
N SER A 144 -6.52 -15.86 -8.23
CA SER A 144 -6.13 -16.87 -9.23
C SER A 144 -5.54 -16.28 -10.52
N ALA A 145 -5.79 -14.99 -10.78
CA ALA A 145 -5.18 -14.26 -11.89
C ALA A 145 -3.72 -13.84 -11.60
N LEU A 146 -3.31 -13.83 -10.33
CA LEU A 146 -1.94 -13.52 -9.94
C LEU A 146 -1.05 -14.77 -10.01
N SER A 147 0.15 -14.58 -10.53
CA SER A 147 1.23 -15.56 -10.43
C SER A 147 1.97 -15.38 -9.10
N ILE A 148 2.25 -16.49 -8.41
CA ILE A 148 3.00 -16.51 -7.15
C ILE A 148 4.16 -17.50 -7.29
N SER A 149 5.36 -17.05 -6.96
CA SER A 149 6.59 -17.86 -6.92
C SER A 149 7.35 -17.65 -5.60
N GLY A 150 8.13 -18.65 -5.17
CA GLY A 150 8.84 -18.62 -3.89
C GLY A 150 7.97 -19.09 -2.71
N ASP A 151 8.12 -18.47 -1.55
CA ASP A 151 7.35 -18.76 -0.34
C ASP A 151 5.89 -18.29 -0.48
N ARG A 152 5.00 -19.25 -0.78
CA ARG A 152 3.57 -18.99 -0.91
C ARG A 152 2.91 -18.55 0.39
N SER A 153 3.36 -19.08 1.54
CA SER A 153 2.77 -18.70 2.83
C SER A 153 3.04 -17.22 3.12
N LEU A 154 4.24 -16.74 2.80
CA LEU A 154 4.59 -15.34 2.96
C LEU A 154 3.80 -14.44 1.98
N ALA A 155 3.65 -14.87 0.72
CA ALA A 155 2.84 -14.17 -0.27
C ALA A 155 1.38 -14.02 0.16
N ASP A 156 0.77 -15.10 0.66
CA ASP A 156 -0.64 -15.10 1.09
C ASP A 156 -0.85 -14.17 2.30
N VAL A 157 0.10 -14.13 3.26
CA VAL A 157 0.07 -13.18 4.38
C VAL A 157 0.06 -11.73 3.91
N VAL A 158 0.87 -11.39 2.90
CA VAL A 158 0.88 -10.03 2.31
C VAL A 158 -0.44 -9.72 1.62
N LEU A 159 -0.97 -10.65 0.83
CA LEU A 159 -2.25 -10.47 0.14
C LEU A 159 -3.43 -10.34 1.11
N ASP A 160 -3.45 -11.11 2.19
CA ASP A 160 -4.49 -11.06 3.23
C ASP A 160 -4.51 -9.73 3.99
N ALA A 161 -3.34 -9.10 4.15
CA ALA A 161 -3.26 -7.80 4.81
C ALA A 161 -3.95 -6.70 4.00
N VAL A 162 -3.79 -6.70 2.67
CA VAL A 162 -4.34 -5.67 1.77
C VAL A 162 -5.74 -5.97 1.25
N ALA A 163 -6.10 -7.24 1.14
CA ALA A 163 -7.39 -7.69 0.64
C ALA A 163 -7.81 -8.95 1.40
N PRO A 164 -8.30 -8.80 2.65
CA PRO A 164 -8.69 -9.93 3.47
C PRO A 164 -9.76 -10.75 2.75
N VAL A 165 -9.53 -12.07 2.62
CA VAL A 165 -10.48 -13.00 1.99
C VAL A 165 -11.72 -13.12 2.87
N SER A 166 -12.70 -12.25 2.63
CA SER A 166 -14.07 -12.30 3.15
C SER A 166 -14.26 -12.15 4.66
N ALA A 167 -14.90 -11.05 5.05
CA ALA A 167 -15.95 -11.07 6.07
C ALA A 167 -16.94 -9.94 5.82
N ARG A 168 -17.62 -9.92 4.65
CA ARG A 168 -18.91 -9.22 4.60
C ARG A 168 -19.85 -10.05 5.46
N PRO A 169 -20.30 -9.57 6.63
CA PRO A 169 -21.32 -10.27 7.39
C PRO A 169 -22.55 -10.38 6.49
N SER A 170 -23.15 -11.56 6.41
CA SER A 170 -24.49 -11.71 5.87
C SER A 170 -25.42 -10.80 6.68
N ILE A 171 -25.78 -9.64 6.13
CA ILE A 171 -26.89 -8.86 6.68
C ILE A 171 -28.12 -9.68 6.36
N HIS A 172 -28.50 -10.56 7.28
CA HIS A 172 -29.81 -11.16 7.28
C HIS A 172 -30.84 -10.02 7.35
N ALA A 173 -31.73 -10.03 6.36
CA ALA A 173 -32.95 -9.26 6.35
C ALA A 173 -33.65 -9.35 7.71
N ALA A 174 -33.92 -8.18 8.30
CA ALA A 174 -34.88 -8.00 9.38
C ALA A 174 -36.00 -7.10 8.85
#